data_AF-A0A350YT31-F1
#
_entry.id   AF-A0A350YT31-F1
#
_cell.length_a   1.000
_cell.length_b   1.000
_cell.length_c   1.000
_cell.angle_alpha   90.00
_cell.angle_beta   90.00
_cell.angle_gamma   90.00
#
_symmetry.space_group_name_H-M   'P 1'
#
loop_
_entity.id
_entity.type
_entity.pdbx_description
1 polymer ?
#
loop_
_entity_poly.entity_id
_entity_poly.type
_entity_poly.pdbx_seq_one_letter_code
_entity_poly.pdbx_strand_id
1 'polypeptide(L)'
;QNYIMMKKSVVIIGIVAVAAIIALILIGKAAKKKDLANLYVEAKHGLFEVVVSTTGELQAENSTDITGPDFSQSRQIRAAEIKITDLVPEGTQVKAGDYICTLDRTSFDNTLKDEIERLTTLETNLEVKMLDTAVTLSDLRDNIKNLKFSVEEAEITLDQSKFEPPTTIRQAEIALDKAKRSLEQAIKGYSLKVEQARSDMKTLKFNLSEQREKVGDLQKVLANFIIYAPSDGMVIYKRDRTNAKRKVGSSISPWDNVVATLPDMSSMISKTYVNEIDVSKVAVGQTVNILVDAFPEKSYKGSVISVANIGEQLPNADAKVFEVVVKLDKTDPILRPSMTTGNQIVTRSIDNVTYIPIESVQLGADSIPFVYTKKGARQIIVTGEENENNVVVEQGLEPGTVIHLSTPEKPGKYKIAGEDLIAVNQERARLKREEEKKAQEEVARARERNNAPGMGSGMMMPGGPGGQRDTAALRRMMESNPEMRQRFEQMRNDPAMRERMQNARRDTSARTRPAGQQGQVPGAGSQRTNQN
;
A
#
# COMPACT_ATOMS: atom_id res chain seq x y z
N GLN A 1 34.39 -81.83 5.38
CA GLN A 1 35.15 -81.24 4.25
C GLN A 1 34.28 -80.46 3.25
N ASN A 2 33.01 -80.82 3.03
CA ASN A 2 32.14 -80.12 2.05
C ASN A 2 31.75 -78.67 2.40
N TYR A 3 31.80 -78.27 3.68
CA TYR A 3 31.42 -76.91 4.10
C TYR A 3 32.46 -75.83 3.75
N ILE A 4 33.75 -76.20 3.62
CA ILE A 4 34.84 -75.26 3.34
C ILE A 4 34.98 -74.99 1.82
N MET A 5 34.69 -76.00 0.98
CA MET A 5 34.69 -75.86 -0.48
C MET A 5 33.56 -74.95 -1.00
N MET A 6 32.40 -74.98 -0.33
CA MET A 6 31.24 -74.19 -0.72
C MET A 6 31.43 -72.69 -0.42
N LYS A 7 32.10 -72.32 0.68
CA LYS A 7 32.40 -70.91 1.00
C LYS A 7 33.41 -70.26 0.05
N LYS A 8 34.43 -71.00 -0.43
CA LYS A 8 35.40 -70.46 -1.39
C LYS A 8 34.77 -70.16 -2.75
N SER A 9 33.84 -71.01 -3.18
CA SER A 9 33.12 -70.83 -4.45
C SER A 9 32.19 -69.61 -4.43
N VAL A 10 31.51 -69.35 -3.30
CA VAL A 10 30.65 -68.17 -3.13
C VAL A 10 31.45 -66.85 -3.13
N VAL A 11 32.64 -66.83 -2.53
CA VAL A 11 33.50 -65.63 -2.53
C VAL A 11 34.03 -65.31 -3.93
N ILE A 12 34.43 -66.33 -4.70
CA ILE A 12 34.91 -66.13 -6.08
C ILE A 12 33.78 -65.63 -6.99
N ILE A 13 32.57 -66.19 -6.87
CA ILE A 13 31.40 -65.74 -7.63
C ILE A 13 31.05 -64.29 -7.26
N GLY A 14 31.15 -63.92 -5.98
CA GLY A 14 30.95 -62.54 -5.52
C GLY A 14 31.95 -61.55 -6.13
N ILE A 15 33.24 -61.90 -6.19
CA ILE A 15 34.28 -61.04 -6.79
C ILE A 15 34.07 -60.87 -8.29
N VAL A 16 33.71 -61.95 -9.00
CA VAL A 16 33.43 -61.90 -10.45
C VAL A 16 32.17 -61.07 -10.72
N ALA A 17 31.13 -61.19 -9.89
CA ALA A 17 29.92 -60.37 -10.01
C ALA A 17 30.21 -58.88 -9.78
N VAL A 18 31.03 -58.54 -8.77
CA VAL A 18 31.43 -57.15 -8.51
C VAL A 18 32.29 -56.59 -9.66
N ALA A 19 33.23 -57.37 -10.19
CA ALA A 19 34.03 -56.96 -11.34
C ALA A 19 33.17 -56.75 -12.60
N ALA A 20 32.18 -57.62 -12.83
CA ALA A 20 31.24 -57.47 -13.93
C ALA A 20 30.34 -56.23 -13.77
N ILE A 21 29.91 -55.91 -12.55
CA ILE A 21 29.14 -54.70 -12.24
C ILE A 21 30.00 -53.44 -12.45
N ILE A 22 31.26 -53.44 -12.00
CA ILE A 22 32.19 -52.32 -12.23
C ILE A 22 32.47 -52.14 -13.73
N ALA A 23 32.66 -53.23 -14.48
CA ALA A 23 32.80 -53.20 -15.92
C ALA A 23 31.54 -52.64 -16.60
N LEU A 24 30.35 -53.07 -16.17
CA LEU A 24 29.06 -52.54 -16.65
C LEU A 24 28.88 -51.05 -16.35
N ILE A 25 29.29 -50.57 -15.17
CA ILE A 25 29.23 -49.16 -14.80
C ILE A 25 30.24 -48.33 -15.63
N LEU A 26 31.44 -48.86 -15.87
CA LEU A 26 32.46 -48.21 -16.69
C LEU A 26 32.06 -48.17 -18.18
N ILE A 27 31.49 -49.26 -18.70
CA ILE A 27 30.95 -49.34 -20.07
C ILE A 27 29.73 -48.42 -20.21
N GLY A 28 28.84 -48.38 -19.22
CA GLY A 28 27.68 -47.48 -19.20
C GLY A 28 28.06 -46.00 -19.16
N LYS A 29 29.12 -45.63 -18.43
CA LYS A 29 29.68 -44.27 -18.45
C LYS A 29 30.38 -43.93 -19.77
N ALA A 30 31.06 -44.89 -20.40
CA ALA A 30 31.73 -44.67 -21.68
C ALA A 30 30.73 -44.60 -22.86
N ALA A 31 29.66 -45.41 -22.83
CA ALA A 31 28.60 -45.40 -23.84
C ALA A 31 27.77 -44.11 -23.80
N LYS A 32 27.42 -43.60 -22.60
CA LYS A 32 26.71 -42.31 -22.47
C LYS A 32 27.49 -41.12 -23.01
N LYS A 33 28.83 -41.16 -23.01
CA LYS A 33 29.66 -40.04 -23.50
C LYS A 33 29.75 -40.01 -25.04
N LYS A 34 29.52 -41.14 -25.71
CA LYS A 34 29.75 -41.30 -27.15
C LYS A 34 28.55 -40.87 -28.02
N ASP A 35 27.34 -40.92 -27.49
CA ASP A 35 26.13 -40.49 -28.22
C ASP A 35 25.89 -38.97 -28.17
N LEU A 36 26.31 -38.28 -27.10
CA LEU A 36 26.14 -36.83 -26.96
C LEU A 36 27.06 -35.99 -27.87
N ALA A 37 28.21 -36.55 -28.28
CA ALA A 37 29.22 -35.84 -29.08
C ALA A 37 28.87 -35.72 -30.58
N ASN A 38 27.83 -36.41 -31.06
CA ASN A 38 27.42 -36.44 -32.47
C ASN A 38 25.94 -36.10 -32.64
N LEU A 39 25.42 -35.18 -31.84
CA LEU A 39 24.10 -34.60 -32.08
C LEU A 39 24.21 -33.59 -33.22
N TYR A 40 23.41 -33.79 -34.27
CA TYR A 40 23.34 -32.90 -35.42
C TYR A 40 22.01 -32.16 -35.40
N VAL A 41 22.04 -30.89 -35.80
CA VAL A 41 20.85 -30.06 -35.99
C VAL A 41 20.88 -29.40 -37.36
N GLU A 42 19.72 -29.22 -37.95
CA GLU A 42 19.55 -28.56 -39.24
C GLU A 42 19.29 -27.07 -39.04
N ALA A 43 19.93 -26.22 -39.85
CA ALA A 43 19.66 -24.79 -39.88
C ALA A 43 18.23 -24.54 -40.36
N LYS A 44 17.39 -24.04 -39.44
CA LYS A 44 15.98 -23.77 -39.73
C LYS A 44 15.83 -22.42 -40.40
N HIS A 45 14.89 -22.31 -41.33
CA HIS A 45 14.55 -21.06 -41.99
C HIS A 45 13.07 -20.76 -41.75
N GLY A 46 12.76 -19.55 -41.27
CA GLY A 46 11.38 -19.16 -41.00
C GLY A 46 11.29 -17.98 -40.06
N LEU A 47 10.18 -17.94 -39.32
CA LEU A 47 9.90 -16.91 -38.32
C LEU A 47 10.79 -17.10 -37.08
N PHE A 48 11.52 -16.06 -36.71
CA PHE A 48 12.30 -16.01 -35.49
C PHE A 48 11.72 -14.97 -34.54
N GLU A 49 11.24 -15.45 -33.38
CA GLU A 49 10.70 -14.59 -32.33
C GLU A 49 11.67 -14.50 -31.16
N VAL A 50 11.90 -13.28 -30.69
CA VAL A 50 12.59 -13.00 -29.44
C VAL A 50 11.52 -12.84 -28.37
N VAL A 51 11.44 -13.83 -27.49
CA VAL A 51 10.43 -13.91 -26.45
C VAL A 51 11.07 -13.69 -25.10
N VAL A 52 10.44 -12.87 -24.27
CA VAL A 52 10.76 -12.75 -22.84
C VAL A 52 9.72 -13.55 -22.07
N SER A 53 10.17 -14.57 -21.33
CA SER A 53 9.30 -15.46 -20.57
C SER A 53 9.23 -15.02 -19.11
N THR A 54 8.04 -14.78 -18.58
CA THR A 54 7.84 -14.41 -17.18
C THR A 54 6.65 -15.11 -16.54
N THR A 55 6.75 -15.37 -15.25
CA THR A 55 5.63 -15.91 -14.47
C THR A 55 4.79 -14.76 -13.90
N GLY A 56 3.48 -14.90 -13.89
CA GLY A 56 2.53 -13.91 -13.39
C GLY A 56 1.36 -14.52 -12.63
N GLU A 57 0.48 -13.66 -12.16
CA GLU A 57 -0.78 -14.01 -11.51
C GLU A 57 -1.94 -13.38 -12.30
N LEU A 58 -2.96 -14.18 -12.57
CA LEU A 58 -4.18 -13.70 -13.22
C LEU A 58 -5.04 -12.91 -12.23
N GLN A 59 -5.48 -11.72 -12.62
CA GLN A 59 -6.34 -10.83 -11.84
C GLN A 59 -7.47 -10.31 -12.73
N ALA A 60 -8.60 -9.93 -12.13
CA ALA A 60 -9.62 -9.21 -12.87
C ALA A 60 -9.18 -7.77 -13.12
N GLU A 61 -9.51 -7.22 -14.29
CA GLU A 61 -9.23 -5.82 -14.62
C GLU A 61 -10.03 -4.87 -13.70
N ASN A 62 -11.28 -5.25 -13.43
CA ASN A 62 -12.19 -4.51 -12.57
C ASN A 62 -12.67 -5.40 -11.42
N SER A 63 -12.89 -4.81 -10.25
CA SER A 63 -13.51 -5.48 -9.12
C SER A 63 -14.44 -4.53 -8.40
N THR A 64 -15.58 -5.05 -7.93
CA THR A 64 -16.48 -4.32 -7.04
C THR A 64 -16.12 -4.65 -5.60
N ASP A 65 -15.83 -3.63 -4.80
CA ASP A 65 -15.55 -3.82 -3.38
C ASP A 65 -16.85 -4.02 -2.59
N ILE A 66 -16.86 -5.02 -1.71
CA ILE A 66 -17.91 -5.24 -0.72
C ILE A 66 -17.47 -4.55 0.56
N THR A 67 -18.08 -3.41 0.85
CA THR A 67 -17.71 -2.55 1.99
C THR A 67 -18.65 -2.74 3.17
N GLY A 68 -18.10 -2.61 4.37
CA GLY A 68 -18.86 -2.44 5.60
C GLY A 68 -19.42 -1.02 5.76
N PRO A 69 -20.01 -0.72 6.93
CA PRO A 69 -20.66 0.55 7.20
C PRO A 69 -19.69 1.72 6.99
N ASP A 70 -20.17 2.75 6.30
CA ASP A 70 -19.45 4.02 6.16
C ASP A 70 -19.76 4.94 7.34
N PHE A 71 -18.70 5.37 8.03
CA PHE A 71 -18.77 6.28 9.17
C PHE A 71 -18.41 7.72 8.80
N SER A 72 -18.08 8.00 7.53
CA SER A 72 -17.65 9.33 7.06
C SER A 72 -18.71 10.41 7.26
N GLN A 73 -19.99 10.05 7.11
CA GLN A 73 -21.12 10.98 7.25
C GLN A 73 -21.53 11.18 8.71
N SER A 74 -21.31 10.16 9.55
CA SER A 74 -21.73 10.16 10.95
C SER A 74 -20.67 10.81 11.84
N ARG A 75 -20.58 12.15 11.80
CA ARG A 75 -19.60 12.96 12.58
C ARG A 75 -19.61 12.67 14.08
N GLN A 76 -20.73 12.15 14.58
CA GLN A 76 -20.97 11.88 16.01
C GLN A 76 -20.58 10.45 16.42
N ILE A 77 -20.31 9.54 15.46
CA ILE A 77 -20.01 8.14 15.73
C ILE A 77 -18.50 7.92 15.59
N ARG A 78 -17.82 7.72 16.72
CA ARG A 78 -16.41 7.30 16.74
C ARG A 78 -16.35 5.78 16.65
N ALA A 79 -16.22 5.26 15.44
CA ALA A 79 -16.03 3.83 15.23
C ALA A 79 -14.55 3.44 15.43
N ALA A 80 -14.32 2.47 16.30
CA ALA A 80 -13.06 1.74 16.39
C ALA A 80 -13.02 0.63 15.33
N GLU A 81 -12.02 -0.25 15.42
CA GLU A 81 -12.00 -1.48 14.63
C GLU A 81 -13.22 -2.36 14.94
N ILE A 82 -13.86 -2.88 13.89
CA ILE A 82 -15.05 -3.74 13.97
C ILE A 82 -14.67 -5.13 13.48
N LYS A 83 -15.03 -6.16 14.24
CA LYS A 83 -14.69 -7.54 13.89
C LYS A 83 -15.74 -8.17 12.99
N ILE A 84 -15.29 -9.00 12.06
CA ILE A 84 -16.16 -9.87 11.24
C ILE A 84 -16.54 -11.09 12.10
N THR A 85 -17.83 -11.30 12.33
CA THR A 85 -18.34 -12.42 13.16
C THR A 85 -18.72 -13.63 12.33
N ASP A 86 -19.19 -13.41 11.10
CA ASP A 86 -19.52 -14.46 10.14
C ASP A 86 -19.25 -13.98 8.71
N LEU A 87 -18.85 -14.88 7.82
CA LEU A 87 -18.47 -14.59 6.43
C LEU A 87 -18.69 -15.82 5.56
N VAL A 88 -19.37 -15.63 4.44
CA VAL A 88 -19.58 -16.65 3.40
C VAL A 88 -18.23 -17.16 2.88
N PRO A 89 -18.05 -18.49 2.66
CA PRO A 89 -16.80 -19.05 2.18
C PRO A 89 -16.29 -18.39 0.90
N GLU A 90 -14.97 -18.19 0.83
CA GLU A 90 -14.29 -17.69 -0.37
C GLU A 90 -14.57 -18.62 -1.57
N GLY A 91 -14.83 -18.03 -2.74
CA GLY A 91 -15.17 -18.75 -3.96
C GLY A 91 -16.66 -19.06 -4.12
N THR A 92 -17.51 -18.68 -3.15
CA THR A 92 -18.97 -18.80 -3.28
C THR A 92 -19.49 -17.84 -4.34
N GLN A 93 -20.40 -18.32 -5.19
CA GLN A 93 -21.08 -17.50 -6.18
C GLN A 93 -22.36 -16.93 -5.58
N VAL A 94 -22.49 -15.61 -5.66
CA VAL A 94 -23.57 -14.84 -5.04
C VAL A 94 -24.27 -14.00 -6.09
N LYS A 95 -25.55 -13.70 -5.86
CA LYS A 95 -26.34 -12.74 -6.60
C LYS A 95 -26.46 -11.43 -5.84
N ALA A 96 -26.79 -10.35 -6.53
CA ALA A 96 -27.10 -9.06 -5.92
C ALA A 96 -28.16 -9.23 -4.82
N GLY A 97 -27.84 -8.74 -3.62
CA GLY A 97 -28.70 -8.85 -2.43
C GLY A 97 -28.50 -10.11 -1.60
N ASP A 98 -27.66 -11.07 -2.01
CA ASP A 98 -27.34 -12.23 -1.18
C ASP A 98 -26.50 -11.81 0.04
N TYR A 99 -26.70 -12.52 1.16
CA TYR A 99 -25.92 -12.31 2.39
C TYR A 99 -24.44 -12.64 2.19
N ILE A 100 -23.54 -11.81 2.71
CA ILE A 100 -22.09 -12.01 2.64
C ILE A 100 -21.46 -12.18 4.01
N CYS A 101 -21.70 -11.24 4.91
CA CYS A 101 -21.11 -11.28 6.25
C CYS A 101 -21.89 -10.45 7.24
N THR A 102 -21.64 -10.73 8.51
CA THR A 102 -22.09 -9.91 9.62
C THR A 102 -20.91 -9.43 10.45
N LEU A 103 -21.06 -8.24 11.02
CA LEU A 103 -20.08 -7.58 11.86
C LEU A 103 -20.51 -7.65 13.33
N ASP A 104 -19.56 -7.52 14.25
CA ASP A 104 -19.86 -7.46 15.69
C ASP A 104 -20.60 -6.17 16.03
N ARG A 105 -21.88 -6.31 16.36
CA ARG A 105 -22.79 -5.21 16.71
C ARG A 105 -22.80 -4.86 18.19
N THR A 106 -22.20 -5.68 19.06
CA THR A 106 -22.45 -5.65 20.51
C THR A 106 -22.17 -4.29 21.14
N SER A 107 -21.06 -3.65 20.78
CA SER A 107 -20.68 -2.33 21.30
C SER A 107 -21.63 -1.22 20.83
N PHE A 108 -22.08 -1.30 19.58
CA PHE A 108 -22.98 -0.31 18.97
C PHE A 108 -24.42 -0.49 19.45
N ASP A 109 -24.90 -1.72 19.66
CA ASP A 109 -26.22 -1.98 20.23
C ASP A 109 -26.30 -1.46 21.68
N ASN A 110 -25.23 -1.65 22.49
CA ASN A 110 -25.16 -1.06 23.83
C ASN A 110 -25.17 0.48 23.79
N THR A 111 -24.40 1.07 22.88
CA THR A 111 -24.38 2.53 22.71
C THR A 111 -25.76 3.04 22.26
N LEU A 112 -26.41 2.37 21.32
CA LEU A 112 -27.75 2.72 20.87
C LEU A 112 -28.75 2.68 22.04
N LYS A 113 -28.68 1.65 22.89
CA LYS A 113 -29.52 1.55 24.07
C LYS A 113 -29.33 2.74 25.01
N ASP A 114 -28.09 3.10 25.33
CA ASP A 114 -27.78 4.25 26.19
C ASP A 114 -28.29 5.57 25.60
N GLU A 115 -28.16 5.76 24.28
CA GLU A 115 -28.63 6.97 23.60
C GLU A 115 -30.18 7.03 23.50
N ILE A 116 -30.86 5.88 23.42
CA ILE A 116 -32.34 5.79 23.52
C ILE A 116 -32.80 6.14 24.94
N GLU A 117 -32.10 5.67 25.98
CA GLU A 117 -32.41 6.03 27.38
C GLU A 117 -32.24 7.53 27.62
N ARG A 118 -31.19 8.14 27.07
CA ARG A 118 -31.00 9.60 27.08
C ARG A 118 -32.10 10.34 26.33
N LEU A 119 -32.50 9.85 25.15
CA LEU A 119 -33.61 10.43 24.40
C LEU A 119 -34.91 10.42 25.23
N THR A 120 -35.22 9.29 25.84
CA THR A 120 -36.40 9.13 26.70
C THR A 120 -36.36 10.10 27.89
N THR A 121 -35.18 10.29 28.49
CA THR A 121 -34.98 11.26 29.58
C THR A 121 -35.22 12.70 29.11
N LEU A 122 -34.73 13.08 27.92
CA LEU A 122 -34.95 14.42 27.35
C LEU A 122 -36.43 14.65 27.00
N GLU A 123 -37.11 13.63 26.47
CA GLU A 123 -38.55 13.67 26.21
C GLU A 123 -39.35 13.89 27.50
N THR A 124 -39.02 13.14 28.55
CA THR A 124 -39.66 13.28 29.87
C THR A 124 -39.39 14.65 30.49
N ASN A 125 -38.15 15.15 30.41
CA ASN A 125 -37.79 16.48 30.91
C ASN A 125 -38.52 17.60 30.16
N LEU A 126 -38.70 17.45 28.85
CA LEU A 126 -39.50 18.38 28.06
C LEU A 126 -40.96 18.38 28.54
N GLU A 127 -41.55 17.20 28.75
CA GLU A 127 -42.93 17.06 29.22
C GLU A 127 -43.12 17.67 30.61
N VAL A 128 -42.26 17.34 31.58
CA VAL A 128 -42.31 17.92 32.93
C VAL A 128 -42.19 19.44 32.87
N LYS A 129 -41.23 19.96 32.11
CA LYS A 129 -41.05 21.41 31.98
C LYS A 129 -42.24 22.10 31.31
N MET A 130 -42.92 21.44 30.36
CA MET A 130 -44.16 21.95 29.77
C MET A 130 -45.29 22.04 30.80
N LEU A 131 -45.45 21.02 31.64
CA LEU A 131 -46.44 20.99 32.71
C LEU A 131 -46.15 22.06 33.78
N ASP A 132 -44.91 22.15 34.28
CA ASP A 132 -44.50 23.17 35.25
C ASP A 132 -44.72 24.59 34.72
N THR A 133 -44.40 24.81 33.43
CA THR A 133 -44.64 26.09 32.76
C THR A 133 -46.13 26.40 32.69
N ALA A 134 -46.96 25.41 32.34
CA ALA A 134 -48.41 25.59 32.27
C ALA A 134 -49.00 25.99 33.63
N VAL A 135 -48.59 25.32 34.71
CA VAL A 135 -48.98 25.66 36.09
C VAL A 135 -48.53 27.07 36.44
N THR A 136 -47.23 27.37 36.27
CA THR A 136 -46.66 28.69 36.60
C THR A 136 -47.36 29.83 35.86
N LEU A 137 -47.63 29.66 34.56
CA LEU A 137 -48.32 30.68 33.77
C LEU A 137 -49.80 30.80 34.12
N SER A 138 -50.45 29.72 34.59
CA SER A 138 -51.81 29.76 35.11
C SER A 138 -51.87 30.59 36.40
N ASP A 139 -50.99 30.32 37.36
CA ASP A 139 -50.94 31.04 38.64
C ASP A 139 -50.70 32.55 38.43
N LEU A 140 -49.80 32.91 37.52
CA LEU A 140 -49.55 34.30 37.17
C LEU A 140 -50.77 34.97 36.52
N ARG A 141 -51.53 34.23 35.70
CA ARG A 141 -52.75 34.73 35.07
C ARG A 141 -53.85 34.96 36.10
N ASP A 142 -53.99 34.06 37.07
CA ASP A 142 -54.95 34.21 38.17
C ASP A 142 -54.56 35.38 39.07
N ASN A 143 -53.28 35.57 39.36
CA ASN A 143 -52.80 36.76 40.07
C ASN A 143 -53.11 38.06 39.31
N ILE A 144 -52.89 38.11 37.99
CA ILE A 144 -53.28 39.26 37.16
C ILE A 144 -54.78 39.51 37.23
N LYS A 145 -55.60 38.46 37.24
CA LYS A 145 -57.07 38.58 37.36
C LYS A 145 -57.46 39.19 38.71
N ASN A 146 -56.85 38.73 39.80
CA ASN A 146 -57.08 39.30 41.13
C ASN A 146 -56.68 40.77 41.20
N LEU A 147 -55.51 41.13 40.66
CA LEU A 147 -55.05 42.52 40.60
C LEU A 147 -55.96 43.41 39.75
N LYS A 148 -56.59 42.88 38.70
CA LYS A 148 -57.61 43.63 37.94
C LYS A 148 -58.83 43.95 38.79
N PHE A 149 -59.33 42.99 39.57
CA PHE A 149 -60.43 43.26 40.50
C PHE A 149 -60.04 44.29 41.57
N SER A 150 -58.80 44.27 42.07
CA SER A 150 -58.32 45.30 43.01
C SER A 150 -58.24 46.70 42.38
N VAL A 151 -57.91 46.81 41.09
CA VAL A 151 -57.96 48.08 40.36
C VAL A 151 -59.41 48.56 40.25
N GLU A 152 -60.33 47.68 39.85
CA GLU A 152 -61.75 47.99 39.72
C GLU A 152 -62.37 48.46 41.05
N GLU A 153 -62.04 47.80 42.16
CA GLU A 153 -62.46 48.21 43.51
C GLU A 153 -61.93 49.61 43.88
N ALA A 154 -60.66 49.89 43.59
CA ALA A 154 -60.07 51.21 43.83
C ALA A 154 -60.68 52.32 42.94
N GLU A 155 -61.09 51.99 41.70
CA GLU A 155 -61.80 52.91 40.81
C GLU A 155 -63.19 53.24 41.34
N ILE A 156 -63.94 52.23 41.79
CA ILE A 156 -65.25 52.42 42.43
C ILE A 156 -65.12 53.28 43.69
N THR A 157 -64.10 53.02 44.52
CA THR A 157 -63.84 53.81 45.74
C THR A 157 -63.57 55.27 45.43
N LEU A 158 -62.72 55.54 44.43
CA LEU A 158 -62.44 56.92 43.99
C LEU A 158 -63.69 57.61 43.44
N ASP A 159 -64.55 56.89 42.72
CA ASP A 159 -65.81 57.41 42.19
C ASP A 159 -66.79 57.82 43.30
N GLN A 160 -66.86 57.03 44.38
CA GLN A 160 -67.68 57.30 45.57
C GLN A 160 -67.16 58.48 46.39
N SER A 161 -65.83 58.65 46.49
CA SER A 161 -65.20 59.74 47.26
C SER A 161 -65.30 61.13 46.62
N LYS A 162 -65.94 61.29 45.45
CA LYS A 162 -66.03 62.58 44.71
C LYS A 162 -66.57 63.77 45.49
N PHE A 163 -67.34 63.54 46.55
CA PHE A 163 -67.92 64.60 47.40
C PHE A 163 -67.26 64.69 48.79
N GLU A 164 -66.19 63.94 49.02
CA GLU A 164 -65.44 63.93 50.28
C GLU A 164 -64.38 65.06 50.33
N PRO A 165 -63.76 65.32 51.50
CA PRO A 165 -62.69 66.30 51.61
C PRO A 165 -61.52 66.03 50.64
N PRO A 166 -60.80 67.07 50.18
CA PRO A 166 -59.72 66.93 49.19
C PRO A 166 -58.63 65.92 49.56
N THR A 167 -58.36 65.78 50.87
CA THR A 167 -57.39 64.80 51.39
C THR A 167 -57.83 63.37 51.13
N THR A 168 -59.12 63.06 51.25
CA THR A 168 -59.69 61.72 51.07
C THR A 168 -59.70 61.33 49.59
N ILE A 169 -60.11 62.27 48.72
CA ILE A 169 -60.01 62.11 47.26
C ILE A 169 -58.56 61.80 46.86
N ARG A 170 -57.61 62.57 47.39
CA ARG A 170 -56.18 62.37 47.08
C ARG A 170 -55.66 61.00 47.55
N GLN A 171 -56.14 60.49 48.69
CA GLN A 171 -55.79 59.16 49.16
C GLN A 171 -56.35 58.06 48.26
N ALA A 172 -57.61 58.18 47.82
CA ALA A 172 -58.23 57.25 46.86
C ALA A 172 -57.50 57.25 45.50
N GLU A 173 -57.09 58.41 45.00
CA GLU A 173 -56.26 58.52 43.78
C GLU A 173 -54.93 57.78 43.93
N ILE A 174 -54.22 57.97 45.05
CA ILE A 174 -52.95 57.29 45.32
C ILE A 174 -53.15 55.77 45.41
N ALA A 175 -54.24 55.32 46.02
CA ALA A 175 -54.58 53.90 46.10
C ALA A 175 -54.84 53.30 44.71
N LEU A 176 -55.58 54.01 43.86
CA LEU A 176 -55.82 53.59 42.47
C LEU A 176 -54.52 53.53 41.65
N ASP A 177 -53.67 54.56 41.73
CA ASP A 177 -52.38 54.58 41.03
C ASP A 177 -51.49 53.42 41.49
N LYS A 178 -51.45 53.13 42.80
CA LYS A 178 -50.73 51.98 43.36
C LYS A 178 -51.27 50.64 42.83
N ALA A 179 -52.59 50.47 42.76
CA ALA A 179 -53.21 49.26 42.21
C ALA A 179 -52.88 49.10 40.71
N LYS A 180 -52.97 50.18 39.93
CA LYS A 180 -52.64 50.20 38.49
C LYS A 180 -51.19 49.83 38.23
N ARG A 181 -50.24 50.42 38.97
CA ARG A 181 -48.81 50.08 38.87
C ARG A 181 -48.54 48.63 39.24
N SER A 182 -49.21 48.10 40.26
CA SER A 182 -49.06 46.70 40.67
C SER A 182 -49.53 45.73 39.58
N LEU A 183 -50.69 46.02 38.96
CA LEU A 183 -51.19 45.27 37.82
C LEU A 183 -50.23 45.36 36.62
N GLU A 184 -49.75 46.56 36.28
CA GLU A 184 -48.80 46.76 35.19
C GLU A 184 -47.50 45.96 35.41
N GLN A 185 -46.98 45.96 36.62
CA GLN A 185 -45.80 45.18 37.00
C GLN A 185 -46.05 43.67 36.86
N ALA A 186 -47.23 43.18 37.25
CA ALA A 186 -47.60 41.77 37.09
C ALA A 186 -47.73 41.37 35.61
N ILE A 187 -48.32 42.23 34.77
CA ILE A 187 -48.42 42.00 33.32
C ILE A 187 -47.03 41.96 32.67
N LYS A 188 -46.16 42.92 33.01
CA LYS A 188 -44.77 42.93 32.55
C LYS A 188 -44.03 41.67 32.98
N GLY A 189 -44.14 41.29 34.26
CA GLY A 189 -43.54 40.06 34.80
C GLY A 189 -44.04 38.80 34.09
N TYR A 190 -45.34 38.69 33.81
CA TYR A 190 -45.91 37.59 33.04
C TYR A 190 -45.34 37.52 31.62
N SER A 191 -45.27 38.64 30.91
CA SER A 191 -44.72 38.68 29.55
C SER A 191 -43.25 38.23 29.50
N LEU A 192 -42.43 38.66 30.46
CA LEU A 192 -41.05 38.22 30.59
C LEU A 192 -40.96 36.72 30.90
N LYS A 193 -41.87 36.20 31.73
CA LYS A 193 -41.90 34.77 32.06
C LYS A 193 -42.31 33.91 30.87
N VAL A 194 -43.24 34.38 30.04
CA VAL A 194 -43.63 33.71 28.78
C VAL A 194 -42.45 33.63 27.83
N GLU A 195 -41.73 34.74 27.61
CA GLU A 195 -40.55 34.75 26.74
C GLU A 195 -39.42 33.84 27.27
N GLN A 196 -39.19 33.85 28.59
CA GLN A 196 -38.24 32.93 29.22
C GLN A 196 -38.63 31.47 28.97
N ALA A 197 -39.89 31.10 29.24
CA ALA A 197 -40.37 29.74 29.05
C ALA A 197 -40.32 29.29 27.58
N ARG A 198 -40.61 30.21 26.64
CA ARG A 198 -40.49 29.95 25.21
C ARG A 198 -39.03 29.67 24.81
N SER A 199 -38.09 30.43 25.34
CA SER A 199 -36.66 30.20 25.12
C SER A 199 -36.21 28.86 25.70
N ASP A 200 -36.59 28.54 26.93
CA ASP A 200 -36.30 27.25 27.58
C ASP A 200 -36.83 26.07 26.74
N MET A 201 -38.08 26.18 26.26
CA MET A 201 -38.68 25.18 25.37
C MET A 201 -37.94 25.01 24.07
N LYS A 202 -37.47 26.12 23.47
CA LYS A 202 -36.71 26.07 22.22
C LYS A 202 -35.41 25.29 22.42
N THR A 203 -34.68 25.55 23.50
CA THR A 203 -33.43 24.85 23.84
C THR A 203 -33.68 23.37 24.09
N LEU A 204 -34.69 23.01 24.88
CA LEU A 204 -35.02 21.60 25.15
C LEU A 204 -35.43 20.85 23.88
N LYS A 205 -36.24 21.47 23.01
CA LYS A 205 -36.60 20.88 21.71
C LYS A 205 -35.40 20.73 20.79
N PHE A 206 -34.47 21.67 20.80
CA PHE A 206 -33.23 21.57 20.03
C PHE A 206 -32.38 20.37 20.49
N ASN A 207 -32.13 20.26 21.78
CA ASN A 207 -31.37 19.14 22.35
C ASN A 207 -32.04 17.78 22.07
N LEU A 208 -33.37 17.74 22.15
CA LEU A 208 -34.15 16.55 21.82
C LEU A 208 -34.04 16.19 20.33
N SER A 209 -34.09 17.18 19.43
CA SER A 209 -33.88 16.96 17.99
C SER A 209 -32.49 16.41 17.70
N GLU A 210 -31.45 17.01 18.29
CA GLU A 210 -30.06 16.54 18.15
C GLU A 210 -29.91 15.09 18.64
N GLN A 211 -30.49 14.78 19.80
CA GLN A 211 -30.45 13.42 20.34
C GLN A 211 -31.23 12.42 19.46
N ARG A 212 -32.37 12.82 18.88
CA ARG A 212 -33.12 11.98 17.94
C ARG A 212 -32.32 11.70 16.67
N GLU A 213 -31.65 12.70 16.12
CA GLU A 213 -30.78 12.52 14.95
C GLU A 213 -29.66 11.53 15.25
N LYS A 214 -29.01 11.66 16.41
CA LYS A 214 -27.95 10.75 16.84
C LYS A 214 -28.42 9.30 16.97
N VAL A 215 -29.61 9.07 17.55
CA VAL A 215 -30.23 7.73 17.61
C VAL A 215 -30.54 7.21 16.20
N GLY A 216 -31.11 8.05 15.34
CA GLY A 216 -31.42 7.69 13.96
C GLY A 216 -30.19 7.32 13.14
N ASP A 217 -29.08 8.05 13.31
CA ASP A 217 -27.82 7.76 12.62
C ASP A 217 -27.18 6.47 13.12
N LEU A 218 -27.20 6.20 14.43
CA LEU A 218 -26.76 4.91 14.98
C LEU A 218 -27.58 3.75 14.42
N GLN A 219 -28.90 3.90 14.32
CA GLN A 219 -29.78 2.88 13.74
C GLN A 219 -29.48 2.61 12.26
N LYS A 220 -29.28 3.65 11.45
CA LYS A 220 -28.89 3.52 10.03
C LYS A 220 -27.56 2.80 9.90
N VAL A 221 -26.58 3.15 10.71
CA VAL A 221 -25.26 2.52 10.68
C VAL A 221 -25.36 1.05 11.08
N LEU A 222 -26.10 0.72 12.16
CA LEU A 222 -26.35 -0.66 12.59
C LEU A 222 -27.06 -1.52 11.54
N ALA A 223 -27.93 -0.93 10.71
CA ALA A 223 -28.55 -1.65 9.60
C ALA A 223 -27.51 -2.16 8.58
N ASN A 224 -26.39 -1.44 8.42
CA ASN A 224 -25.30 -1.79 7.51
C ASN A 224 -24.25 -2.74 8.13
N PHE A 225 -24.49 -3.29 9.33
CA PHE A 225 -23.60 -4.30 9.93
C PHE A 225 -23.83 -5.69 9.33
N ILE A 226 -24.98 -5.88 8.68
CA ILE A 226 -25.24 -7.04 7.83
C ILE A 226 -24.96 -6.60 6.40
N ILE A 227 -23.97 -7.21 5.78
CA ILE A 227 -23.46 -6.82 4.48
C ILE A 227 -23.98 -7.81 3.43
N TYR A 228 -24.52 -7.24 2.35
CA TYR A 228 -25.07 -7.97 1.22
C TYR A 228 -24.26 -7.71 -0.04
N ALA A 229 -24.37 -8.60 -1.02
CA ALA A 229 -23.68 -8.47 -2.29
C ALA A 229 -24.23 -7.29 -3.11
N PRO A 230 -23.39 -6.36 -3.59
CA PRO A 230 -23.84 -5.24 -4.43
C PRO A 230 -24.17 -5.67 -5.87
N SER A 231 -23.63 -6.80 -6.31
CA SER A 231 -23.75 -7.32 -7.67
C SER A 231 -23.54 -8.84 -7.70
N ASP A 232 -23.85 -9.47 -8.82
CA ASP A 232 -23.60 -10.89 -9.06
C ASP A 232 -22.10 -11.13 -9.22
N GLY A 233 -21.55 -12.17 -8.60
CA GLY A 233 -20.14 -12.46 -8.71
C GLY A 233 -19.63 -13.58 -7.79
N MET A 234 -18.33 -13.82 -7.82
CA MET A 234 -17.66 -14.76 -6.92
C MET A 234 -17.00 -13.98 -5.77
N VAL A 235 -17.28 -14.38 -4.53
CA VAL A 235 -16.71 -13.70 -3.35
C VAL A 235 -15.23 -14.05 -3.20
N ILE A 236 -14.36 -13.04 -3.26
CA ILE A 236 -12.93 -13.17 -2.92
C ILE A 236 -12.61 -12.33 -1.70
N TYR A 237 -11.90 -12.91 -0.73
CA TYR A 237 -11.54 -12.21 0.49
C TYR A 237 -10.50 -11.12 0.21
N LYS A 238 -10.72 -9.94 0.80
CA LYS A 238 -9.74 -8.86 0.72
C LYS A 238 -8.47 -9.26 1.48
N ARG A 239 -7.30 -8.95 0.91
CA ARG A 239 -6.02 -9.07 1.61
C ARG A 239 -5.70 -7.77 2.33
N ASP A 240 -5.23 -7.87 3.57
CA ASP A 240 -4.76 -6.74 4.36
C ASP A 240 -3.34 -6.29 3.94
N ARG A 241 -2.79 -5.27 4.61
CA ARG A 241 -1.44 -4.74 4.32
C ARG A 241 -0.31 -5.74 4.59
N THR A 242 -0.57 -6.79 5.36
CA THR A 242 0.37 -7.89 5.62
C THR A 242 0.20 -9.04 4.61
N ASN A 243 -0.63 -8.84 3.59
CA ASN A 243 -1.01 -9.82 2.58
C ASN A 243 -1.80 -11.02 3.15
N ALA A 244 -2.36 -10.89 4.35
CA ALA A 244 -3.22 -11.91 4.95
C ALA A 244 -4.67 -11.69 4.52
N LYS A 245 -5.38 -12.78 4.22
CA LYS A 245 -6.81 -12.72 3.85
C LYS A 245 -7.65 -12.36 5.08
N ARG A 246 -8.57 -11.39 4.93
CA ARG A 246 -9.61 -11.11 5.93
C ARG A 246 -10.51 -12.33 6.05
N LYS A 247 -10.71 -12.81 7.27
CA LYS A 247 -11.52 -13.98 7.61
C LYS A 247 -12.37 -13.67 8.85
N VAL A 248 -13.21 -14.62 9.26
CA VAL A 248 -13.92 -14.53 10.53
C VAL A 248 -12.92 -14.25 11.68
N GLY A 249 -13.21 -13.23 12.47
CA GLY A 249 -12.34 -12.72 13.53
C GLY A 249 -11.37 -11.60 13.12
N SER A 250 -11.20 -11.33 11.82
CA SER A 250 -10.45 -10.15 11.34
C SER A 250 -11.19 -8.86 11.65
N SER A 251 -10.43 -7.78 11.89
CA SER A 251 -10.95 -6.43 12.08
C SER A 251 -11.01 -5.65 10.76
N ILE A 252 -12.06 -4.85 10.59
CA ILE A 252 -12.15 -3.79 9.58
C ILE A 252 -12.11 -2.44 10.29
N SER A 253 -11.60 -1.41 9.60
CA SER A 253 -11.55 -0.06 10.15
C SER A 253 -12.42 0.88 9.31
N PRO A 254 -12.85 2.04 9.84
CA PRO A 254 -13.59 3.03 9.06
C PRO A 254 -12.85 3.51 7.80
N TRP A 255 -11.52 3.45 7.79
CA TRP A 255 -10.67 3.88 6.67
C TRP A 255 -10.41 2.77 5.63
N ASP A 256 -10.56 1.52 6.05
CA ASP A 256 -10.41 0.33 5.20
C ASP A 256 -11.51 -0.67 5.57
N ASN A 257 -12.72 -0.32 5.15
CA ASN A 257 -13.97 -1.01 5.44
C ASN A 257 -14.28 -2.13 4.43
N VAL A 258 -13.39 -2.40 3.47
CA VAL A 258 -13.59 -3.46 2.47
C VAL A 258 -13.45 -4.83 3.13
N VAL A 259 -14.49 -5.65 3.07
CA VAL A 259 -14.49 -7.01 3.63
C VAL A 259 -14.05 -8.02 2.58
N ALA A 260 -14.67 -7.94 1.41
CA ALA A 260 -14.46 -8.85 0.29
C ALA A 260 -14.57 -8.08 -1.03
N THR A 261 -14.30 -8.74 -2.14
CA THR A 261 -14.35 -8.17 -3.49
C THR A 261 -15.04 -9.13 -4.44
N LEU A 262 -15.75 -8.57 -5.42
CA LEU A 262 -16.37 -9.28 -6.52
C LEU A 262 -15.62 -8.91 -7.81
N PRO A 263 -14.65 -9.73 -8.24
CA PRO A 263 -13.92 -9.50 -9.49
C PRO A 263 -14.84 -9.70 -10.69
N ASP A 264 -14.70 -8.82 -11.69
CA ASP A 264 -15.34 -8.97 -12.99
C ASP A 264 -14.54 -9.95 -13.85
N MET A 265 -15.10 -11.15 -14.04
CA MET A 265 -14.47 -12.23 -14.80
C MET A 265 -14.52 -12.02 -16.31
N SER A 266 -15.25 -11.01 -16.81
CA SER A 266 -15.36 -10.72 -18.24
C SER A 266 -14.06 -10.14 -18.81
N SER A 267 -13.29 -9.42 -18.00
CA SER A 267 -12.01 -8.85 -18.39
C SER A 267 -10.92 -9.19 -17.38
N MET A 268 -9.90 -9.92 -17.86
CA MET A 268 -8.81 -10.41 -17.03
C MET A 268 -7.48 -9.82 -17.50
N ILE A 269 -6.61 -9.56 -16.54
CA ILE A 269 -5.23 -9.12 -16.74
C ILE A 269 -4.30 -10.13 -16.09
N SER A 270 -3.14 -10.35 -16.69
CA SER A 270 -2.03 -11.10 -16.12
C SER A 270 -1.01 -10.10 -15.61
N LYS A 271 -0.82 -10.07 -14.29
CA LYS A 271 0.18 -9.22 -13.64
C LYS A 271 1.47 -10.02 -13.51
N THR A 272 2.51 -9.59 -14.20
CA THR A 272 3.80 -10.28 -14.24
C THR A 272 4.94 -9.34 -13.92
N TYR A 273 6.11 -9.90 -13.62
CA TYR A 273 7.30 -9.16 -13.23
C TYR A 273 8.44 -9.54 -14.16
N VAL A 274 9.00 -8.53 -14.83
CA VAL A 274 10.13 -8.68 -15.77
C VAL A 274 11.41 -8.18 -15.09
N ASN A 275 12.54 -8.86 -15.31
CA ASN A 275 13.84 -8.47 -14.75
C ASN A 275 14.35 -7.16 -15.37
N GLU A 276 15.16 -6.38 -14.64
CA GLU A 276 15.82 -5.15 -15.11
C GLU A 276 16.57 -5.32 -16.44
N ILE A 277 17.12 -6.50 -16.71
CA ILE A 277 17.84 -6.78 -17.96
C ILE A 277 16.88 -6.80 -19.16
N ASP A 278 15.72 -7.44 -19.00
CA ASP A 278 14.78 -7.70 -20.10
C ASP A 278 13.69 -6.63 -20.24
N VAL A 279 13.42 -5.83 -19.20
CA VAL A 279 12.42 -4.76 -19.26
C VAL A 279 12.70 -3.75 -20.38
N SER A 280 13.98 -3.56 -20.71
CA SER A 280 14.41 -2.68 -21.82
C SER A 280 13.85 -3.08 -23.19
N LYS A 281 13.49 -4.36 -23.36
CA LYS A 281 12.94 -4.92 -24.60
C LYS A 281 11.40 -4.96 -24.61
N VAL A 282 10.77 -4.78 -23.44
CA VAL A 282 9.32 -4.88 -23.27
C VAL A 282 8.66 -3.51 -23.48
N ALA A 283 7.66 -3.46 -24.36
CA ALA A 283 6.95 -2.23 -24.70
C ALA A 283 5.43 -2.46 -24.75
N VAL A 284 4.68 -1.39 -24.46
CA VAL A 284 3.21 -1.39 -24.56
C VAL A 284 2.79 -1.70 -26.00
N GLY A 285 1.78 -2.57 -26.15
CA GLY A 285 1.24 -3.03 -27.42
C GLY A 285 1.85 -4.32 -27.96
N GLN A 286 2.93 -4.84 -27.36
CA GLN A 286 3.50 -6.13 -27.75
C GLN A 286 2.52 -7.29 -27.50
N THR A 287 2.50 -8.25 -28.42
CA THR A 287 1.68 -9.45 -28.31
C THR A 287 2.28 -10.42 -27.29
N VAL A 288 1.43 -11.00 -26.46
CA VAL A 288 1.83 -11.94 -25.41
C VAL A 288 1.05 -13.24 -25.59
N ASN A 289 1.76 -14.36 -25.55
CA ASN A 289 1.16 -15.68 -25.43
C ASN A 289 1.12 -16.05 -23.95
N ILE A 290 -0.07 -16.27 -23.41
CA ILE A 290 -0.32 -16.52 -22.00
C ILE A 290 -0.72 -17.99 -21.84
N LEU A 291 0.05 -18.73 -21.06
CA LEU A 291 -0.24 -20.11 -20.68
C LEU A 291 -0.68 -20.11 -19.22
N VAL A 292 -1.72 -20.86 -18.89
CA VAL A 292 -2.19 -20.99 -17.51
C VAL A 292 -1.70 -22.32 -16.98
N ASP A 293 -1.01 -22.33 -15.83
CA ASP A 293 -0.38 -23.55 -15.29
C ASP A 293 -1.42 -24.65 -15.01
N ALA A 294 -2.63 -24.26 -14.60
CA ALA A 294 -3.75 -25.17 -14.40
C ALA A 294 -4.25 -25.83 -15.70
N PHE A 295 -4.01 -25.21 -16.88
CA PHE A 295 -4.45 -25.70 -18.19
C PHE A 295 -3.35 -25.54 -19.25
N PRO A 296 -2.27 -26.35 -19.19
CA PRO A 296 -1.12 -26.20 -20.08
C PRO A 296 -1.44 -26.37 -21.57
N GLU A 297 -2.53 -27.08 -21.90
CA GLU A 297 -2.97 -27.31 -23.28
C GLU A 297 -3.65 -26.10 -23.92
N LYS A 298 -4.07 -25.11 -23.12
CA LYS A 298 -4.74 -23.89 -23.59
C LYS A 298 -3.78 -22.72 -23.57
N SER A 299 -3.60 -22.08 -24.71
CA SER A 299 -2.91 -20.80 -24.83
C SER A 299 -3.90 -19.68 -25.11
N TYR A 300 -3.71 -18.54 -24.45
CA TYR A 300 -4.48 -17.32 -24.64
C TYR A 300 -3.57 -16.26 -25.25
N LYS A 301 -4.15 -15.41 -26.10
CA LYS A 301 -3.47 -14.23 -26.63
C LYS A 301 -3.83 -13.01 -25.82
N GLY A 302 -2.87 -12.12 -25.68
CA GLY A 302 -3.04 -10.85 -25.02
C GLY A 302 -2.06 -9.81 -25.54
N SER A 303 -2.13 -8.63 -24.95
CA SER A 303 -1.25 -7.51 -25.25
C SER A 303 -0.76 -6.81 -23.99
N VAL A 304 0.47 -6.32 -24.02
CA VAL A 304 1.03 -5.51 -22.92
C VAL A 304 0.30 -4.18 -22.89
N ILE A 305 -0.36 -3.85 -21.77
CA ILE A 305 -1.08 -2.57 -21.61
C ILE A 305 -0.29 -1.56 -20.77
N SER A 306 0.59 -2.04 -19.89
CA SER A 306 1.37 -1.17 -19.01
C SER A 306 2.68 -1.85 -18.63
N VAL A 307 3.74 -1.03 -18.53
CA VAL A 307 5.05 -1.38 -17.99
C VAL A 307 5.37 -0.33 -16.94
N ALA A 308 5.65 -0.75 -15.71
CA ALA A 308 5.99 0.15 -14.63
C ALA A 308 7.34 0.84 -14.92
N ASN A 309 7.42 2.15 -14.65
CA ASN A 309 8.65 2.93 -14.83
C ASN A 309 9.63 2.79 -13.66
N ILE A 310 9.18 2.23 -12.54
CA ILE A 310 9.96 2.07 -11.31
C ILE A 310 10.03 0.58 -11.00
N GLY A 311 11.26 0.07 -10.86
CA GLY A 311 11.50 -1.30 -10.44
C GLY A 311 11.34 -1.46 -8.93
N GLU A 312 10.76 -2.58 -8.52
CA GLU A 312 10.55 -2.96 -7.12
C GLU A 312 11.45 -4.16 -6.76
N GLN A 313 11.87 -4.22 -5.50
CA GLN A 313 12.57 -5.39 -4.97
C GLN A 313 11.53 -6.32 -4.32
N LEU A 314 11.21 -7.44 -4.98
CA LEU A 314 10.39 -8.48 -4.36
C LEU A 314 11.19 -9.21 -3.28
N PRO A 315 10.56 -9.66 -2.17
CA PRO A 315 11.24 -10.40 -1.10
C PRO A 315 12.00 -11.66 -1.55
N ASN A 316 11.60 -12.24 -2.68
CA ASN A 316 12.11 -13.50 -3.22
C ASN A 316 12.87 -13.32 -4.55
N ALA A 317 13.20 -12.10 -4.95
CA ALA A 317 13.96 -11.83 -6.17
C ALA A 317 15.34 -11.26 -5.81
N ASP A 318 16.39 -11.78 -6.43
CA ASP A 318 17.76 -11.28 -6.26
C ASP A 318 18.00 -9.99 -7.06
N ALA A 319 17.19 -9.76 -8.10
CA ALA A 319 17.26 -8.60 -9.00
C ALA A 319 16.01 -7.72 -8.87
N LYS A 320 16.15 -6.44 -9.23
CA LYS A 320 15.01 -5.53 -9.37
C LYS A 320 14.10 -6.02 -10.48
N VAL A 321 12.80 -6.02 -10.21
CA VAL A 321 11.80 -6.40 -11.19
C VAL A 321 10.88 -5.23 -11.50
N PHE A 322 10.33 -5.22 -12.71
CA PHE A 322 9.40 -4.23 -13.18
C PHE A 322 8.06 -4.90 -13.42
N GLU A 323 7.00 -4.32 -12.87
CA GLU A 323 5.64 -4.81 -13.08
C GLU A 323 5.20 -4.56 -14.52
N VAL A 324 4.71 -5.61 -15.17
CA VAL A 324 4.12 -5.56 -16.51
C VAL A 324 2.71 -6.11 -16.42
N VAL A 325 1.75 -5.36 -16.95
CA VAL A 325 0.35 -5.76 -16.98
C VAL A 325 0.00 -6.14 -18.40
N VAL A 326 -0.47 -7.37 -18.57
CA VAL A 326 -0.87 -7.93 -19.86
C VAL A 326 -2.38 -8.16 -19.86
N LYS A 327 -3.11 -7.59 -20.82
CA LYS A 327 -4.55 -7.80 -20.97
C LYS A 327 -4.82 -9.01 -21.85
N LEU A 328 -5.75 -9.87 -21.44
CA LEU A 328 -6.20 -10.99 -22.25
C LEU A 328 -7.21 -10.50 -23.30
N ASP A 329 -7.09 -10.95 -24.55
CA ASP A 329 -8.02 -10.58 -25.63
C ASP A 329 -9.37 -11.29 -25.49
N LYS A 330 -9.35 -12.52 -24.94
CA LYS A 330 -10.53 -13.35 -24.69
C LYS A 330 -10.38 -14.05 -23.35
N THR A 331 -11.47 -14.10 -22.61
CA THR A 331 -11.57 -14.73 -21.31
C THR A 331 -12.49 -15.95 -21.40
N ASP A 332 -12.04 -17.07 -20.85
CA ASP A 332 -12.84 -18.29 -20.70
C ASP A 332 -13.42 -18.34 -19.27
N PRO A 333 -14.67 -18.82 -19.06
CA PRO A 333 -15.26 -18.95 -17.71
C PRO A 333 -14.50 -19.89 -16.76
N ILE A 334 -13.58 -20.68 -17.29
CA ILE A 334 -12.74 -21.61 -16.54
C ILE A 334 -11.58 -20.87 -15.84
N LEU A 335 -11.17 -19.73 -16.39
CA LEU A 335 -10.13 -18.90 -15.80
C LEU A 335 -10.62 -18.35 -14.46
N ARG A 336 -9.77 -18.38 -13.43
CA ARG A 336 -10.07 -17.81 -12.12
C ARG A 336 -8.95 -16.86 -11.69
N PRO A 337 -9.26 -15.83 -10.89
CA PRO A 337 -8.23 -14.98 -10.32
C PRO A 337 -7.29 -15.79 -9.43
N SER A 338 -6.08 -15.28 -9.25
CA SER A 338 -4.99 -15.94 -8.52
C SER A 338 -4.45 -17.24 -9.13
N MET A 339 -4.79 -17.55 -10.39
CA MET A 339 -4.09 -18.61 -11.14
C MET A 339 -2.73 -18.13 -11.62
N THR A 340 -1.73 -19.01 -11.54
CA THR A 340 -0.39 -18.75 -12.09
C THR A 340 -0.41 -18.79 -13.61
N THR A 341 0.21 -17.79 -14.22
CA THR A 341 0.34 -17.66 -15.67
C THR A 341 1.81 -17.67 -16.08
N GLY A 342 2.13 -18.34 -17.17
CA GLY A 342 3.37 -18.15 -17.93
C GLY A 342 3.09 -17.18 -19.06
N ASN A 343 3.82 -16.07 -19.11
CA ASN A 343 3.64 -15.00 -20.09
C ASN A 343 4.86 -14.97 -21.00
N GLN A 344 4.63 -15.19 -22.29
CA GLN A 344 5.64 -15.14 -23.33
C GLN A 344 5.43 -13.88 -24.15
N ILE A 345 6.18 -12.82 -23.80
CA ILE A 345 6.08 -11.51 -24.43
C ILE A 345 6.94 -11.51 -25.70
N VAL A 346 6.30 -11.35 -26.86
CA VAL A 346 7.01 -11.27 -28.15
C VAL A 346 7.57 -9.86 -28.33
N THR A 347 8.87 -9.71 -28.10
CA THR A 347 9.54 -8.40 -28.14
C THR A 347 9.93 -8.00 -29.56
N ARG A 348 10.36 -8.98 -30.36
CA ARG A 348 10.77 -8.78 -31.75
C ARG A 348 10.41 -10.03 -32.54
N SER A 349 9.91 -9.83 -33.76
CA SER A 349 9.61 -10.90 -34.70
C SER A 349 10.33 -10.60 -36.01
N ILE A 350 11.10 -11.57 -36.50
CA ILE A 350 11.91 -11.43 -37.71
C ILE A 350 11.51 -12.55 -38.68
N ASP A 351 10.91 -12.16 -39.79
CA ASP A 351 10.50 -13.09 -40.85
C ASP A 351 11.69 -13.48 -41.75
N ASN A 352 11.61 -14.67 -42.34
CA ASN A 352 12.52 -15.18 -43.39
C ASN A 352 14.00 -15.17 -43.00
N VAL A 353 14.34 -15.61 -41.78
CA VAL A 353 15.73 -15.72 -41.33
C VAL A 353 16.14 -17.16 -41.07
N THR A 354 17.43 -17.42 -41.24
CA THR A 354 18.05 -18.69 -40.86
C THR A 354 18.50 -18.61 -39.42
N TYR A 355 18.12 -19.58 -38.59
CA TYR A 355 18.51 -19.62 -37.19
C TYR A 355 18.95 -21.03 -36.77
N ILE A 356 19.83 -21.07 -35.78
CA ILE A 356 20.45 -22.30 -35.25
C ILE A 356 20.45 -22.27 -33.73
N PRO A 357 20.48 -23.44 -33.04
CA PRO A 357 20.60 -23.47 -31.59
C PRO A 357 21.88 -22.78 -31.11
N ILE A 358 21.78 -22.01 -30.02
CA ILE A 358 22.91 -21.25 -29.47
C ILE A 358 24.09 -22.16 -29.11
N GLU A 359 23.81 -23.38 -28.65
CA GLU A 359 24.81 -24.41 -28.31
C GLU A 359 25.71 -24.80 -29.50
N SER A 360 25.19 -24.64 -30.73
CA SER A 360 25.92 -24.99 -31.95
C SER A 360 26.98 -23.94 -32.32
N VAL A 361 26.88 -22.73 -31.76
CA VAL A 361 27.80 -21.62 -32.05
C VAL A 361 28.99 -21.67 -31.09
N GLN A 362 30.19 -21.64 -31.66
CA GLN A 362 31.43 -21.60 -30.90
C GLN A 362 32.22 -20.35 -31.20
N LEU A 363 32.88 -19.83 -30.17
CA LEU A 363 33.76 -18.68 -30.28
C LEU A 363 35.21 -19.16 -30.48
N GLY A 364 35.85 -18.67 -31.54
CA GLY A 364 37.27 -18.91 -31.79
C GLY A 364 38.18 -18.09 -30.88
N ALA A 365 39.50 -18.26 -31.04
CA ALA A 365 40.52 -17.52 -30.29
C ALA A 365 40.36 -15.98 -30.40
N ASP A 366 39.81 -15.51 -31.52
CA ASP A 366 39.60 -14.07 -31.79
C ASP A 366 38.14 -13.62 -31.54
N SER A 367 37.36 -14.38 -30.75
CA SER A 367 35.92 -14.15 -30.52
C SER A 367 35.04 -14.20 -31.78
N ILE A 368 35.53 -14.82 -32.85
CA ILE A 368 34.78 -14.98 -34.10
C ILE A 368 33.84 -16.19 -33.95
N PRO A 369 32.52 -16.03 -34.19
CA PRO A 369 31.57 -17.13 -34.13
C PRO A 369 31.71 -18.06 -35.34
N PHE A 370 31.71 -19.37 -35.09
CA PHE A 370 31.76 -20.40 -36.12
C PHE A 370 30.95 -21.63 -35.71
N VAL A 371 30.59 -22.46 -36.70
CA VAL A 371 29.86 -23.72 -36.53
C VAL A 371 30.60 -24.87 -37.21
N TYR A 372 30.44 -26.09 -36.70
CA TYR A 372 30.94 -27.29 -37.38
C TYR A 372 29.84 -27.87 -38.25
N THR A 373 30.09 -27.97 -39.55
CA THR A 373 29.17 -28.65 -40.48
C THR A 373 29.46 -30.15 -40.51
N LYS A 374 28.42 -30.97 -40.74
CA LYS A 374 28.58 -32.43 -40.95
C LYS A 374 29.54 -32.77 -42.11
N LYS A 375 29.71 -31.84 -43.06
CA LYS A 375 30.62 -31.96 -44.21
C LYS A 375 32.10 -31.79 -43.83
N GLY A 376 32.43 -31.60 -42.55
CA GLY A 376 33.82 -31.49 -42.10
C GLY A 376 34.42 -30.10 -42.26
N ALA A 377 33.59 -29.05 -42.38
CA ALA A 377 34.03 -27.66 -42.44
C ALA A 377 33.72 -26.91 -41.14
N ARG A 378 34.67 -26.10 -40.69
CA ARG A 378 34.52 -25.08 -39.65
C ARG A 378 34.09 -23.80 -40.33
N GLN A 379 32.78 -23.61 -40.42
CA GLN A 379 32.17 -22.50 -41.14
C GLN A 379 32.06 -21.29 -40.23
N ILE A 380 32.69 -20.18 -40.62
CA ILE A 380 32.54 -18.90 -39.96
C ILE A 380 31.16 -18.34 -40.33
N ILE A 381 30.46 -17.82 -39.33
CA ILE A 381 29.13 -17.27 -39.49
C ILE A 381 29.09 -15.84 -38.95
N VAL A 382 28.13 -15.05 -39.42
CA VAL A 382 27.80 -13.74 -38.84
C VAL A 382 26.51 -13.90 -38.07
N THR A 383 26.58 -13.75 -36.75
CA THR A 383 25.41 -13.85 -35.87
C THR A 383 24.68 -12.51 -35.77
N GLY A 384 23.35 -12.60 -35.69
CA GLY A 384 22.43 -11.49 -35.47
C GLY A 384 21.82 -11.54 -34.07
N GLU A 385 20.52 -11.28 -33.99
CA GLU A 385 19.74 -11.37 -32.75
C GLU A 385 19.73 -12.80 -32.19
N GLU A 386 19.67 -12.90 -30.87
CA GLU A 386 19.63 -14.15 -30.12
C GLU A 386 18.40 -14.20 -29.19
N ASN A 387 17.85 -15.39 -29.03
CA ASN A 387 16.87 -15.70 -27.99
C ASN A 387 17.42 -16.81 -27.08
N GLU A 388 16.66 -17.23 -26.07
CA GLU A 388 17.13 -18.19 -25.05
C GLU A 388 17.68 -19.51 -25.64
N ASN A 389 17.22 -19.93 -26.82
CA ASN A 389 17.53 -21.24 -27.38
C ASN A 389 18.29 -21.18 -28.70
N ASN A 390 18.12 -20.11 -29.48
CA ASN A 390 18.57 -20.02 -30.87
C ASN A 390 19.16 -18.64 -31.17
N VAL A 391 20.03 -18.59 -32.16
CA VAL A 391 20.65 -17.37 -32.69
C VAL A 391 20.42 -17.27 -34.20
N VAL A 392 20.12 -16.07 -34.66
CA VAL A 392 19.96 -15.78 -36.09
C VAL A 392 21.33 -15.76 -36.76
N VAL A 393 21.42 -16.42 -37.91
CA VAL A 393 22.59 -16.41 -38.79
C VAL A 393 22.28 -15.54 -39.99
N GLU A 394 22.90 -14.37 -40.05
CA GLU A 394 22.69 -13.43 -41.16
C GLU A 394 23.51 -13.82 -42.39
N GLN A 395 24.73 -14.34 -42.19
CA GLN A 395 25.64 -14.73 -43.26
C GLN A 395 26.47 -15.96 -42.88
N GLY A 396 26.88 -16.73 -43.89
CA GLY A 396 27.79 -17.86 -43.74
C GLY A 396 27.13 -19.23 -43.59
N LEU A 397 25.80 -19.32 -43.59
CA LEU A 397 25.10 -20.61 -43.54
C LEU A 397 23.85 -20.60 -44.42
N GLU A 398 23.72 -21.62 -45.28
CA GLU A 398 22.51 -21.82 -46.08
C GLU A 398 21.43 -22.57 -45.26
N PRO A 399 20.13 -22.25 -45.46
CA PRO A 399 19.01 -23.04 -44.92
C PRO A 399 19.17 -24.54 -45.19
N GLY A 400 18.85 -25.37 -44.21
CA GLY A 400 18.93 -26.83 -44.33
C GLY A 400 20.32 -27.43 -44.16
N THR A 401 21.34 -26.61 -43.86
CA THR A 401 22.69 -27.12 -43.57
C THR A 401 22.71 -27.83 -42.23
N VAL A 402 23.21 -29.07 -42.22
CA VAL A 402 23.36 -29.89 -41.01
C VAL A 402 24.65 -29.55 -40.28
N ILE A 403 24.52 -29.07 -39.05
CA ILE A 403 25.60 -28.65 -38.16
C ILE A 403 25.65 -29.51 -36.90
N HIS A 404 26.79 -29.52 -36.21
CA HIS A 404 26.92 -30.15 -34.90
C HIS A 404 26.32 -29.27 -33.81
N LEU A 405 25.54 -29.87 -32.91
CA LEU A 405 24.96 -29.21 -31.74
C LEU A 405 26.00 -28.89 -30.65
N SER A 406 27.10 -29.65 -30.61
CA SER A 406 28.16 -29.51 -29.61
C SER A 406 29.55 -29.69 -30.23
N THR A 407 30.61 -29.41 -29.48
CA THR A 407 32.00 -29.55 -29.97
C THR A 407 32.28 -31.00 -30.35
N PRO A 408 32.64 -31.29 -31.61
CA PRO A 408 32.97 -32.64 -32.04
C PRO A 408 34.27 -33.12 -31.38
N GLU A 409 34.43 -34.42 -31.15
CA GLU A 409 35.58 -35.01 -30.42
C GLU A 409 36.96 -34.72 -31.06
N LYS A 410 37.00 -34.29 -32.33
CA LYS A 410 38.24 -33.97 -33.08
C LYS A 410 38.09 -32.64 -33.84
N PRO A 411 38.11 -31.48 -33.15
CA PRO A 411 37.87 -30.18 -33.76
C PRO A 411 38.97 -29.80 -34.77
N GLY A 412 40.20 -30.28 -34.59
CA GLY A 412 41.35 -29.99 -35.45
C GLY A 412 41.33 -30.65 -36.85
N LYS A 413 40.31 -31.45 -37.19
CA LYS A 413 40.17 -32.06 -38.52
C LYS A 413 39.32 -31.25 -39.50
N TYR A 414 38.66 -30.21 -39.03
CA TYR A 414 37.72 -29.43 -39.83
C TYR A 414 38.45 -28.31 -40.56
N LYS A 415 38.26 -28.19 -41.88
CA LYS A 415 38.86 -27.11 -42.69
C LYS A 415 38.09 -25.81 -42.44
N ILE A 416 38.79 -24.68 -42.32
CA ILE A 416 38.14 -23.38 -42.16
C ILE A 416 37.46 -23.00 -43.48
N ALA A 417 36.21 -22.54 -43.40
CA ALA A 417 35.43 -22.03 -44.51
C ALA A 417 34.75 -20.72 -44.09
N GLY A 418 34.58 -19.78 -45.03
CA GLY A 418 34.03 -18.45 -44.74
C GLY A 418 35.05 -17.44 -44.18
N GLU A 419 36.34 -17.56 -44.54
CA GLU A 419 37.41 -16.65 -44.06
C GLU A 419 37.16 -15.18 -44.44
N ASP A 420 36.40 -14.93 -45.51
CA ASP A 420 35.88 -13.63 -45.93
C ASP A 420 35.01 -12.93 -44.87
N LEU A 421 34.32 -13.70 -44.03
CA LEU A 421 33.46 -13.19 -42.95
C LEU A 421 34.25 -12.81 -41.68
N ILE A 422 35.55 -13.13 -41.62
CA ILE A 422 36.43 -12.74 -40.50
C ILE A 422 36.50 -11.22 -40.39
N ALA A 423 36.69 -10.53 -41.51
CA ALA A 423 36.78 -9.07 -41.54
C ALA A 423 35.47 -8.41 -41.07
N VAL A 424 34.33 -8.95 -41.52
CA VAL A 424 32.98 -8.46 -41.15
C VAL A 424 32.71 -8.63 -39.65
N ASN A 425 33.07 -9.79 -39.09
CA ASN A 425 32.92 -10.05 -37.66
C ASN A 425 33.85 -9.19 -36.80
N GLN A 426 35.09 -8.95 -37.25
CA GLN A 426 36.04 -8.08 -36.55
C GLN A 426 35.58 -6.61 -36.56
N GLU A 427 35.02 -6.12 -37.66
CA GLU A 427 34.46 -4.78 -37.76
C GLU A 427 33.23 -4.62 -36.85
N ARG A 428 32.28 -5.58 -36.87
CA ARG A 428 31.12 -5.58 -35.95
C ARG A 428 31.53 -5.63 -34.49
N ALA A 429 32.53 -6.45 -34.14
CA ALA A 429 33.04 -6.52 -32.78
C ALA A 429 33.68 -5.19 -32.35
N ARG A 430 34.32 -4.44 -33.26
CA ARG A 430 34.83 -3.10 -32.98
C ARG A 430 33.70 -2.10 -32.73
N LEU A 431 32.68 -2.10 -33.58
CA LEU A 431 31.51 -1.22 -33.44
C LEU A 431 30.73 -1.48 -32.15
N LYS A 432 30.46 -2.75 -31.81
CA LYS A 432 29.80 -3.11 -30.54
C LYS A 432 30.59 -2.63 -29.33
N ARG A 433 31.92 -2.79 -29.31
CA ARG A 433 32.77 -2.28 -28.21
C ARG A 433 32.77 -0.76 -28.12
N GLU A 434 32.67 -0.05 -29.25
CA GLU A 434 32.55 1.41 -29.27
C GLU A 434 31.18 1.87 -28.73
N GLU A 435 30.09 1.18 -29.08
CA GLU A 435 28.74 1.45 -28.56
C GLU A 435 28.63 1.13 -27.06
N GLU A 436 29.15 -0.01 -26.61
CA GLU A 436 29.19 -0.38 -25.18
C GLU A 436 29.96 0.66 -24.36
N LYS A 437 31.09 1.17 -24.87
CA LYS A 437 31.83 2.26 -24.21
C LYS A 437 31.02 3.54 -24.12
N LYS A 438 30.35 3.94 -25.22
CA LYS A 438 29.48 5.13 -25.21
C LYS A 438 28.30 4.98 -24.24
N ALA A 439 27.66 3.81 -24.23
CA ALA A 439 26.56 3.51 -23.31
C ALA A 439 27.03 3.51 -21.85
N GLN A 440 28.19 2.93 -21.55
CA GLN A 440 28.79 2.96 -20.22
C GLN A 440 29.15 4.39 -19.77
N GLU A 441 29.71 5.20 -20.67
CA GLU A 441 29.99 6.62 -20.42
C GLU A 441 28.72 7.43 -20.18
N GLU A 442 27.65 7.15 -20.92
CA GLU A 442 26.36 7.82 -20.77
C GLU A 442 25.66 7.42 -19.46
N VAL A 443 25.69 6.13 -19.09
CA VAL A 443 25.23 5.64 -17.79
C VAL A 443 26.06 6.23 -16.64
N ALA A 444 27.38 6.35 -16.81
CA ALA A 444 28.25 7.01 -15.83
C ALA A 444 27.91 8.50 -15.66
N ARG A 445 27.70 9.23 -16.77
CA ARG A 445 27.26 10.64 -16.75
C ARG A 445 25.86 10.81 -16.17
N ALA A 446 24.94 9.89 -16.42
CA ALA A 446 23.60 9.89 -15.84
C ALA A 446 23.64 9.63 -14.33
N ARG A 447 24.49 8.71 -13.87
CA ARG A 447 24.77 8.50 -12.44
C ARG A 447 25.37 9.74 -11.79
N GLU A 448 26.31 10.41 -12.43
CA GLU A 448 26.89 11.67 -11.92
C GLU A 448 25.87 12.81 -11.88
N ARG A 449 24.97 12.91 -12.87
CA ARG A 449 23.87 13.90 -12.85
C ARG A 449 22.86 13.63 -11.73
N ASN A 450 22.55 12.36 -11.44
CA ASN A 450 21.67 11.99 -10.32
C ASN A 450 22.37 12.09 -8.95
N ASN A 451 23.71 12.10 -8.91
CA ASN A 451 24.51 12.32 -7.69
C ASN A 451 25.05 13.74 -7.55
N ALA A 452 24.72 14.67 -8.45
CA ALA A 452 25.03 16.08 -8.27
C ALA A 452 24.16 16.61 -7.11
N PRO A 453 24.75 17.14 -6.03
CA PRO A 453 23.95 17.70 -4.95
C PRO A 453 23.15 18.89 -5.51
N GLY A 454 21.84 18.70 -5.58
CA GLY A 454 20.92 19.78 -5.89
C GLY A 454 21.15 20.94 -4.93
N MET A 455 21.60 22.08 -5.46
CA MET A 455 21.38 23.37 -4.81
C MET A 455 19.86 23.62 -4.85
N GLY A 456 19.17 23.12 -3.84
CA GLY A 456 17.73 23.22 -3.69
C GLY A 456 17.34 23.07 -2.24
N SER A 457 17.31 24.20 -1.55
CA SER A 457 16.37 24.52 -0.47
C SER A 457 16.17 23.50 0.66
N GLY A 458 16.85 23.70 1.79
CA GLY A 458 16.44 23.10 3.07
C GLY A 458 17.60 22.72 3.98
N MET A 459 18.28 23.72 4.56
CA MET A 459 19.27 23.49 5.61
C MET A 459 18.55 23.12 6.91
N MET A 460 18.19 21.86 7.09
CA MET A 460 17.80 21.32 8.40
C MET A 460 19.05 21.11 9.24
N MET A 461 19.21 21.94 10.28
CA MET A 461 20.16 21.70 11.36
C MET A 461 19.70 20.49 12.19
N PRO A 462 20.55 19.49 12.48
CA PRO A 462 20.27 18.51 13.51
C PRO A 462 20.49 19.17 14.88
N GLY A 463 19.39 19.57 15.51
CA GLY A 463 19.36 19.91 16.93
C GLY A 463 19.28 18.63 17.75
N GLY A 464 20.39 18.24 18.36
CA GLY A 464 20.47 17.18 19.37
C GLY A 464 21.61 17.46 20.35
N PRO A 465 21.36 17.53 21.67
CA PRO A 465 22.38 17.87 22.65
C PRO A 465 23.21 16.62 22.97
N GLY A 466 24.47 16.56 22.54
CA GLY A 466 25.38 15.51 23.01
C GLY A 466 26.62 15.13 22.18
N GLY A 467 26.84 15.71 20.98
CA GLY A 467 28.00 15.36 20.16
C GLY A 467 29.20 16.29 20.37
N GLN A 468 30.34 15.75 20.80
CA GLN A 468 31.62 16.45 20.79
C GLN A 468 31.91 17.00 19.38
N ARG A 469 32.16 18.30 19.26
CA ARG A 469 32.51 18.94 18.00
C ARG A 469 33.87 18.42 17.56
N ASP A 470 33.89 17.63 16.50
CA ASP A 470 35.11 17.12 15.90
C ASP A 470 35.84 18.24 15.14
N THR A 471 36.57 19.05 15.91
CA THR A 471 37.37 20.19 15.42
C THR A 471 38.44 19.77 14.41
N ALA A 472 38.83 18.49 14.40
CA ALA A 472 39.78 17.93 13.46
C ALA A 472 39.22 17.81 12.03
N ALA A 473 37.93 17.49 11.87
CA ALA A 473 37.30 17.35 10.55
C ALA A 473 37.16 18.72 9.87
N LEU A 474 36.77 19.74 10.63
CA LEU A 474 36.68 21.11 10.13
C LEU A 474 38.06 21.68 9.75
N ARG A 475 39.11 21.31 10.48
CA ARG A 475 40.50 21.74 10.21
C ARG A 475 41.05 21.13 8.92
N ARG A 476 40.82 19.83 8.69
CA ARG A 476 41.19 19.16 7.43
C ARG A 476 40.44 19.74 6.22
N MET A 477 39.19 20.14 6.41
CA MET A 477 38.37 20.76 5.36
C MET A 477 38.82 22.19 5.01
N MET A 478 39.38 22.93 5.98
CA MET A 478 39.97 24.25 5.74
C MET A 478 41.39 24.18 5.15
N GLU A 479 42.12 23.08 5.38
CA GLU A 479 43.44 22.86 4.80
C GLU A 479 43.37 22.46 3.31
N SER A 480 42.30 21.78 2.89
CA SER A 480 42.12 21.36 1.49
C SER A 480 41.49 22.42 0.58
N ASN A 481 41.00 23.55 1.13
CA ASN A 481 40.32 24.58 0.35
C ASN A 481 40.75 26.02 0.75
N PRO A 482 41.68 26.65 -0.02
CA PRO A 482 42.24 27.97 0.29
C PRO A 482 41.21 29.11 0.30
N GLU A 483 40.18 29.06 -0.55
CA GLU A 483 39.14 30.09 -0.63
C GLU A 483 38.24 30.08 0.61
N MET A 484 37.93 28.88 1.13
CA MET A 484 37.11 28.73 2.33
C MET A 484 37.81 29.33 3.55
N ARG A 485 39.14 29.16 3.62
CA ARG A 485 39.99 29.71 4.69
C ARG A 485 40.01 31.24 4.67
N GLN A 486 40.14 31.85 3.49
CA GLN A 486 40.07 33.31 3.33
C GLN A 486 38.70 33.88 3.70
N ARG A 487 37.60 33.21 3.31
CA ARG A 487 36.24 33.60 3.71
C ARG A 487 36.01 33.51 5.23
N PHE A 488 36.60 32.50 5.88
CA PHE A 488 36.50 32.36 7.34
C PHE A 488 37.31 33.42 8.09
N GLU A 489 38.48 33.80 7.58
CA GLU A 489 39.27 34.90 8.14
C GLU A 489 38.60 36.26 7.95
N GLN A 490 37.96 36.50 6.80
CA GLN A 490 37.16 37.71 6.56
C GLN A 490 35.93 37.77 7.48
N MET A 491 35.21 36.67 7.66
CA MET A 491 34.08 36.60 8.59
C MET A 491 34.50 36.83 10.05
N ARG A 492 35.67 36.30 10.46
CA ARG A 492 36.17 36.46 11.83
C ARG A 492 36.58 37.90 12.15
N ASN A 493 37.03 38.64 11.14
CA ASN A 493 37.46 40.03 11.28
C ASN A 493 36.33 41.04 11.03
N ASP A 494 35.13 40.59 10.65
CA ASP A 494 33.95 41.43 10.46
C ASP A 494 33.43 41.97 11.82
N PRO A 495 33.40 43.31 12.04
CA PRO A 495 32.92 43.92 13.27
C PRO A 495 31.49 43.52 13.66
N ALA A 496 30.60 43.34 12.68
CA ALA A 496 29.19 43.01 12.93
C ALA A 496 29.00 41.58 13.46
N MET A 497 29.90 40.67 13.09
CA MET A 497 29.87 39.28 13.54
C MET A 497 30.44 39.11 14.96
N ARG A 498 31.44 39.93 15.33
CA ARG A 498 31.98 39.99 16.70
C ARG A 498 30.94 40.48 17.70
N GLU A 499 30.13 41.46 17.32
CA GLU A 499 29.04 41.99 18.14
C GLU A 499 27.94 40.93 18.36
N ARG A 500 27.57 40.18 17.31
CA ARG A 500 26.63 39.06 17.40
C ARG A 500 27.14 37.92 18.29
N MET A 501 28.44 37.60 18.25
CA MET A 501 29.03 36.59 19.14
C MET A 501 29.13 37.05 20.61
N GLN A 502 29.37 38.34 20.86
CA GLN A 502 29.34 38.88 22.22
C GLN A 502 27.94 38.85 22.82
N ASN A 503 26.91 39.16 22.02
CA ASN A 503 25.52 39.08 22.46
C ASN A 503 25.06 37.62 22.69
N ALA A 504 25.48 36.67 21.83
CA ALA A 504 25.19 35.25 22.04
C ALA A 504 25.83 34.66 23.32
N ARG A 505 26.98 35.19 23.75
CA ARG A 505 27.61 34.79 25.04
C ARG A 505 26.86 35.31 26.27
N ARG A 506 26.22 36.48 26.16
CA ARG A 506 25.39 37.05 27.25
C ARG A 506 24.10 36.23 27.47
N ASP A 507 23.50 35.70 26.41
CA ASP A 507 22.29 34.87 26.51
C ASP A 507 22.55 33.49 27.14
N THR A 508 23.74 32.91 26.95
CA THR A 508 24.10 31.62 27.56
C THR A 508 24.38 31.72 29.07
N SER A 509 24.73 32.90 29.60
CA SER A 509 24.94 33.09 31.06
C SER A 509 23.63 33.25 31.85
N ALA A 510 22.48 33.42 31.20
CA ALA A 510 21.17 33.52 31.86
C ALA A 510 20.45 32.16 32.02
N ARG A 511 21.00 31.07 31.47
CA ARG A 511 20.43 29.72 31.53
C ARG A 511 21.41 28.69 32.10
N THR A 512 21.92 28.96 33.30
CA THR A 512 22.57 27.92 34.11
C THR A 512 22.30 28.16 35.59
N ARG A 513 21.25 27.54 36.14
CA ARG A 513 21.11 27.35 37.59
C ARG A 513 21.99 26.14 37.98
N PRO A 514 22.84 26.25 39.02
CA PRO A 514 23.72 25.14 39.38
C PRO A 514 22.95 24.07 40.17
N ALA A 515 23.07 22.82 39.73
CA ALA A 515 22.70 21.65 40.50
C ALA A 515 23.94 21.18 41.29
N GLY A 516 23.86 21.21 42.62
CA GLY A 516 24.92 20.72 43.48
C GLY A 516 24.81 21.21 44.92
N GLN A 517 23.84 20.71 45.68
CA GLN A 517 24.00 20.60 47.14
C GLN A 517 23.37 19.30 47.63
N GLN A 518 24.23 18.45 48.18
CA GLN A 518 23.95 17.19 48.82
C GLN A 518 23.04 17.42 50.02
N GLY A 519 21.86 16.80 50.02
CA GLY A 519 20.98 16.72 51.18
C GLY A 519 21.49 15.67 52.15
N GLN A 520 22.07 16.14 53.24
CA GLN A 520 22.33 15.37 54.45
C GLN A 520 21.02 14.87 55.08
N VAL A 521 21.07 13.63 55.56
CA VAL A 521 20.08 13.00 56.44
C VAL A 521 20.00 13.80 57.75
N PRO A 522 18.80 14.19 58.23
CA PRO A 522 18.67 14.67 59.60
C PRO A 522 18.43 13.48 60.54
N GLY A 523 19.38 13.27 61.45
CA GLY A 523 19.15 12.56 62.70
C GLY A 523 18.83 13.56 63.80
N ALA A 524 17.68 13.40 64.45
CA ALA A 524 17.44 13.82 65.83
C ALA A 524 16.17 13.13 66.36
N GLY A 525 16.26 12.48 67.53
CA GLY A 525 15.09 12.18 68.37
C GLY A 525 14.86 10.71 68.75
N SER A 526 15.65 10.23 69.73
CA SER A 526 15.23 9.36 70.83
C SER A 526 13.71 9.20 71.04
N GLN A 527 13.19 7.96 71.07
CA GLN A 527 12.50 7.35 72.24
C GLN A 527 11.84 5.98 71.93
N ARG A 528 12.20 5.00 72.79
CA ARG A 528 11.37 3.91 73.35
C ARG A 528 10.91 2.74 72.45
N THR A 529 11.61 1.61 72.64
CA THR A 529 11.06 0.32 73.07
C THR A 529 9.53 0.15 73.06
N ASN A 530 9.03 -0.83 72.30
CA ASN A 530 8.39 -1.98 72.94
C ASN A 530 8.27 -3.19 72.00
N GLN A 531 8.69 -4.32 72.54
CA GLN A 531 8.40 -5.67 72.10
C GLN A 531 6.90 -5.95 72.24
N ASN A 532 6.29 -6.55 71.22
CA ASN A 532 5.77 -7.92 71.27
C ASN A 532 5.16 -8.31 69.92
#